data_AF-A0A8B6EQW9-F1
#
_entry.id   AF-A0A8B6EQW9-F1
#
_cell.length_a   1.000
_cell.length_b   1.000
_cell.length_c   1.000
_cell.angle_alpha   90.00
_cell.angle_beta   90.00
_cell.angle_gamma   90.00
#
_symmetry.space_group_name_H-M   'P 1'
#
loop_
_entity.id
_entity.type
_entity.pdbx_description
1 polymer ?
#
loop_
_entity_poly.entity_id
_entity_poly.type
_entity_poly.pdbx_seq_one_letter_code
_entity_poly.pdbx_strand_id
1 'polypeptide(L)'
;MIELLQTYNDFAFMEKSKVEESIKMDVSEQTIISGVSGSIFSGDVVRKAPQISIHVDEKTTLFLNESDSKICDNWAVVTTIHQPSNSVRNIAKHPSWCVVIVADVTTPSEDAYLKSVVNDENKNRVIYLSINRQKTLYPLLSEVIPVKHFGRKNIGYMYAIHHKAKYIWDFDDDNNGVFDLIEIERINQRRISH
;
A
#
# COMPACT_ATOMS: atom_id res chain seq x y z
N MET A 1 -27.15 -16.19 -44.59
CA MET A 1 -26.67 -15.94 -43.22
C MET A 1 -26.16 -14.50 -43.21
N ILE A 2 -27.02 -13.48 -43.01
CA ILE A 2 -27.61 -13.00 -41.72
C ILE A 2 -26.49 -12.35 -40.87
N GLU A 3 -26.28 -11.03 -41.01
CA GLU A 3 -26.78 -9.88 -40.19
C GLU A 3 -25.87 -9.61 -38.97
N LEU A 4 -25.17 -8.46 -38.85
CA LEU A 4 -25.62 -7.09 -38.46
C LEU A 4 -26.17 -7.08 -37.01
N LEU A 5 -25.78 -6.20 -36.07
CA LEU A 5 -25.94 -4.73 -35.99
C LEU A 5 -25.18 -4.20 -34.74
N GLN A 6 -24.43 -3.09 -34.84
CA GLN A 6 -24.74 -1.76 -34.26
C GLN A 6 -24.37 -1.55 -32.77
N THR A 7 -23.97 -0.39 -32.23
CA THR A 7 -23.57 0.98 -32.69
C THR A 7 -23.24 1.81 -31.45
N TYR A 8 -22.38 2.85 -31.61
CA TYR A 8 -22.45 4.24 -31.08
C TYR A 8 -22.72 4.50 -29.57
N ASN A 9 -22.11 5.50 -28.92
CA ASN A 9 -22.05 6.95 -29.23
C ASN A 9 -20.87 7.56 -28.41
N ASP A 10 -19.92 8.25 -29.05
CA ASP A 10 -19.86 9.71 -29.27
C ASP A 10 -19.23 10.48 -28.10
N PHE A 11 -18.11 11.18 -28.36
CA PHE A 11 -17.97 12.61 -28.07
C PHE A 11 -16.79 13.22 -28.85
N ALA A 12 -17.16 13.86 -29.97
CA ALA A 12 -16.64 15.10 -30.57
C ALA A 12 -15.14 15.45 -30.54
N PHE A 13 -14.52 15.36 -31.72
CA PHE A 13 -13.92 16.45 -32.52
C PHE A 13 -13.36 17.69 -31.79
N MET A 14 -12.06 17.95 -31.97
CA MET A 14 -11.62 19.30 -32.34
C MET A 14 -10.37 19.26 -33.23
N GLU A 15 -10.56 19.79 -34.42
CA GLU A 15 -9.68 19.95 -35.57
C GLU A 15 -8.44 20.82 -35.25
N LYS A 16 -7.25 20.41 -35.70
CA LYS A 16 -6.16 21.35 -35.98
C LYS A 16 -5.54 21.07 -37.33
N SER A 17 -5.58 22.13 -38.12
CA SER A 17 -5.16 22.31 -39.50
C SER A 17 -3.68 22.06 -39.75
N LYS A 18 -3.40 21.57 -40.97
CA LYS A 18 -2.09 21.58 -41.63
C LYS A 18 -1.50 23.00 -41.62
N VAL A 19 -0.24 23.10 -41.20
CA VAL A 19 0.75 23.99 -41.82
C VAL A 19 2.05 23.20 -41.91
N GLU A 20 2.43 22.86 -43.14
CA GLU A 20 3.79 22.44 -43.50
C GLU A 20 4.65 23.70 -43.54
N GLU A 21 5.70 23.75 -42.73
CA GLU A 21 6.87 24.55 -43.07
C GLU A 21 8.12 23.86 -42.55
N SER A 22 9.08 23.73 -43.46
CA SER A 22 10.31 22.95 -43.34
C SER A 22 11.46 23.83 -42.85
N ILE A 23 12.59 23.18 -42.49
CA ILE A 23 13.94 23.76 -42.27
C ILE A 23 14.14 24.25 -40.81
N LYS A 24 15.17 23.90 -40.02
CA LYS A 24 16.55 23.41 -40.21
C LYS A 24 16.94 22.56 -38.98
N MET A 25 17.66 21.46 -39.18
CA MET A 25 18.41 20.80 -38.11
C MET A 25 19.57 21.70 -37.70
N ASP A 26 19.65 22.02 -36.41
CA ASP A 26 20.88 22.48 -35.78
C ASP A 26 21.20 21.56 -34.59
N VAL A 27 22.45 21.09 -34.57
CA VAL A 27 22.95 20.06 -33.66
C VAL A 27 23.54 20.79 -32.45
N SER A 28 22.87 20.78 -31.31
CA SER A 28 23.52 20.98 -30.01
C SER A 28 22.70 20.42 -28.85
N GLU A 29 23.41 19.77 -27.92
CA GLU A 29 23.01 19.25 -26.60
C GLU A 29 21.96 18.12 -26.51
N GLN A 30 22.47 16.89 -26.48
CA GLN A 30 21.78 15.73 -25.88
C GLN A 30 21.52 16.02 -24.40
N THR A 31 20.33 16.54 -24.10
CA THR A 31 19.80 16.59 -22.74
C THR A 31 19.34 15.19 -22.37
N ILE A 32 19.91 14.61 -21.32
CA ILE A 32 19.52 13.32 -20.75
C ILE A 32 18.04 13.42 -20.37
N ILE A 33 17.17 12.70 -21.09
CA ILE A 33 15.74 12.62 -20.80
C ILE A 33 15.56 11.75 -19.55
N SER A 34 15.62 12.36 -18.37
CA SER A 34 15.17 11.76 -17.13
C SER A 34 13.64 11.63 -17.16
N GLY A 35 13.10 10.46 -16.82
CA GLY A 35 11.65 10.15 -16.79
C GLY A 35 10.82 10.88 -15.73
N VAL A 36 11.26 12.07 -15.28
CA VAL A 36 10.52 12.97 -14.39
C VAL A 36 10.46 14.34 -15.03
N SER A 37 9.77 14.43 -16.17
CA SER A 37 9.36 15.71 -16.75
C SER A 37 8.02 16.12 -16.11
N GLY A 38 8.04 16.40 -14.80
CA GLY A 38 6.86 16.93 -14.13
C GLY A 38 6.70 18.41 -14.46
N SER A 39 5.78 18.75 -15.36
CA SER A 39 5.22 20.10 -15.42
C SER A 39 4.39 20.33 -14.16
N ILE A 40 4.48 21.52 -13.56
CA ILE A 40 3.67 21.88 -12.39
C ILE A 40 2.20 21.79 -12.79
N PHE A 41 1.48 20.84 -12.19
CA PHE A 41 0.04 20.71 -12.36
C PHE A 41 -0.64 21.93 -11.73
N SER A 42 -1.32 22.73 -12.56
CA SER A 42 -2.15 23.85 -12.12
C SER A 42 -3.58 23.57 -12.56
N GLY A 43 -4.52 23.64 -11.62
CA GLY A 43 -5.94 23.44 -11.88
C GLY A 43 -6.77 24.26 -10.91
N ASP A 44 -7.93 24.72 -11.37
CA ASP A 44 -8.86 25.47 -10.53
C ASP A 44 -9.50 24.54 -9.49
N VAL A 45 -9.57 25.00 -8.24
CA VAL A 45 -10.21 24.27 -7.16
C VAL A 45 -11.73 24.27 -7.39
N VAL A 46 -12.26 23.22 -8.02
CA VAL A 46 -13.70 23.12 -8.33
C VAL A 46 -14.57 22.67 -7.16
N ARG A 47 -13.96 22.18 -6.06
CA ARG A 47 -14.68 21.79 -4.83
C ARG A 47 -13.80 22.04 -3.60
N LYS A 48 -14.34 22.72 -2.59
CA LYS A 48 -13.77 22.71 -1.23
C LYS A 48 -14.32 21.51 -0.49
N ALA A 49 -13.45 20.67 0.07
CA ALA A 49 -13.89 19.63 0.99
C ALA A 49 -14.61 20.29 2.18
N PRO A 50 -15.74 19.73 2.65
CA PRO A 50 -16.36 20.21 3.87
C PRO A 50 -15.33 20.15 5.00
N GLN A 51 -15.27 21.22 5.79
CA GLN A 51 -14.47 21.27 7.02
C GLN A 51 -15.15 20.33 8.03
N ILE A 52 -14.79 19.04 7.97
CA ILE A 52 -15.26 18.06 8.95
C ILE A 52 -14.46 18.31 10.22
N SER A 53 -15.11 18.80 11.27
CA SER A 53 -14.53 18.71 12.62
C SER A 53 -14.52 17.23 13.00
N ILE A 54 -13.33 16.69 13.18
CA ILE A 54 -13.17 15.34 13.73
C ILE A 54 -13.50 15.46 15.22
N HIS A 55 -14.76 15.24 15.58
CA HIS A 55 -15.15 15.07 16.97
C HIS A 55 -14.66 13.69 17.42
N VAL A 56 -13.50 13.67 18.07
CA VAL A 56 -13.00 12.47 18.75
C VAL A 56 -13.83 12.31 20.02
N ASP A 57 -14.87 11.48 19.95
CA ASP A 57 -15.65 11.10 21.12
C ASP A 57 -14.72 10.31 22.07
N GLU A 58 -14.62 10.69 23.35
CA GLU A 58 -13.72 10.08 24.34
C GLU A 58 -13.92 8.55 24.46
N LYS A 59 -15.08 8.03 24.05
CA LYS A 59 -15.35 6.58 23.99
C LYS A 59 -14.56 5.83 22.92
N THR A 60 -13.91 6.57 22.01
CA THR A 60 -13.01 6.03 20.97
C THR A 60 -11.56 6.00 21.43
N THR A 61 -11.30 6.03 22.74
CA THR A 61 -9.99 5.61 23.24
C THR A 61 -9.86 4.11 23.00
N LEU A 62 -9.21 3.74 21.90
CA LEU A 62 -8.67 2.39 21.74
C LEU A 62 -7.77 2.18 22.96
N PHE A 63 -8.21 1.31 23.88
CA PHE A 63 -7.43 0.94 25.05
C PHE A 63 -6.15 0.28 24.54
N LEU A 64 -5.10 1.09 24.39
CA LEU A 64 -3.73 0.60 24.35
C LEU A 64 -3.52 -0.01 25.73
N ASN A 65 -3.74 -1.31 25.87
CA ASN A 65 -3.30 -1.99 27.07
C ASN A 65 -1.79 -1.74 27.15
N GLU A 66 -1.30 -1.21 28.26
CA GLU A 66 0.14 -1.00 28.49
C GLU A 66 0.95 -2.31 28.36
N SER A 67 0.27 -3.47 28.30
CA SER A 67 0.82 -4.78 28.00
C SER A 67 1.16 -5.03 26.53
N ASP A 68 0.76 -4.17 25.59
CA ASP A 68 1.21 -4.24 24.20
C ASP A 68 2.66 -3.75 24.14
N SER A 69 3.54 -4.59 24.66
CA SER A 69 4.97 -4.39 24.65
C SER A 69 5.44 -4.22 23.21
N LYS A 70 6.34 -3.28 23.00
CA LYS A 70 6.93 -3.00 21.70
C LYS A 70 7.67 -4.24 21.18
N ILE A 71 7.13 -4.88 20.15
CA ILE A 71 7.69 -6.11 19.57
C ILE A 71 8.82 -5.78 18.59
N CYS A 72 8.60 -4.81 17.69
CA CYS A 72 9.56 -4.41 16.66
C CYS A 72 9.58 -2.88 16.46
N ASP A 73 10.72 -2.38 15.98
CA ASP A 73 10.83 -1.01 15.45
C ASP A 73 10.32 -0.89 14.01
N ASN A 74 10.57 -1.91 13.19
CA ASN A 74 10.23 -1.94 11.77
C ASN A 74 9.07 -2.90 11.51
N TRP A 75 8.08 -2.42 10.75
CA TRP A 75 6.85 -3.14 10.47
C TRP A 75 6.58 -3.17 8.98
N ALA A 76 6.39 -4.35 8.41
CA ALA A 76 5.98 -4.53 7.03
C ALA A 76 4.48 -4.85 7.00
N VAL A 77 3.70 -4.11 6.22
CA VAL A 77 2.25 -4.26 6.14
C VAL A 77 1.85 -4.71 4.75
N VAL A 78 1.10 -5.80 4.69
CA VAL A 78 0.63 -6.41 3.45
C VAL A 78 -0.85 -6.75 3.54
N THR A 79 -1.58 -6.48 2.48
CA THR A 79 -2.92 -7.06 2.25
C THR A 79 -2.80 -8.25 1.32
N THR A 80 -3.58 -9.29 1.57
CA THR A 80 -3.55 -10.50 0.74
C THR A 80 -4.97 -10.99 0.48
N ILE A 81 -5.18 -11.53 -0.71
CA ILE A 81 -6.34 -12.35 -1.08
C ILE A 81 -5.91 -13.78 -1.47
N HIS A 82 -4.61 -14.06 -1.45
CA HIS A 82 -3.97 -15.27 -1.97
C HIS A 82 -3.25 -16.06 -0.86
N GLN A 83 -2.59 -17.15 -1.27
CA GLN A 83 -1.62 -17.86 -0.43
C GLN A 83 -0.36 -17.00 -0.24
N PRO A 84 0.44 -17.25 0.81
CA PRO A 84 1.62 -16.44 1.08
C PRO A 84 2.57 -16.45 -0.12
N SER A 85 3.00 -15.27 -0.55
CA SER A 85 3.99 -15.12 -1.61
C SER A 85 5.42 -15.28 -1.08
N ASN A 86 6.38 -15.38 -2.00
CA ASN A 86 7.80 -15.43 -1.62
C ASN A 86 8.24 -14.16 -0.88
N SER A 87 7.69 -13.01 -1.24
CA SER A 87 7.96 -11.73 -0.61
C SER A 87 7.54 -11.72 0.86
N VAL A 88 6.33 -12.20 1.16
CA VAL A 88 5.84 -12.35 2.55
C VAL A 88 6.72 -13.32 3.34
N ARG A 89 7.12 -14.46 2.75
CA ARG A 89 8.02 -15.43 3.41
C ARG A 89 9.41 -14.84 3.67
N ASN A 90 9.95 -14.06 2.75
CA ASN A 90 11.28 -13.48 2.89
C ASN A 90 11.33 -12.42 3.99
N ILE A 91 10.34 -11.52 4.04
CA ILE A 91 10.30 -10.50 5.09
C ILE A 91 10.03 -11.10 6.47
N ALA A 92 9.21 -12.16 6.55
CA ALA A 92 8.94 -12.87 7.81
C ALA A 92 10.19 -13.56 8.40
N LYS A 93 11.20 -13.88 7.58
CA LYS A 93 12.49 -14.43 8.05
C LYS A 93 13.42 -13.36 8.61
N HIS A 94 13.21 -12.09 8.29
CA HIS A 94 14.10 -11.03 8.73
C HIS A 94 13.92 -10.76 10.24
N PRO A 95 14.97 -10.85 11.07
CA PRO A 95 14.83 -10.75 12.52
C PRO A 95 14.40 -9.36 13.00
N SER A 96 14.83 -8.30 12.29
CA SER A 96 14.55 -6.90 12.64
C SER A 96 13.18 -6.37 12.17
N TRP A 97 12.36 -7.20 11.51
CA TRP A 97 11.05 -6.79 10.98
C TRP A 97 9.92 -7.62 11.58
N CYS A 98 8.85 -6.94 11.97
CA CYS A 98 7.54 -7.54 12.19
C CYS A 98 6.70 -7.43 10.92
N VAL A 99 5.79 -8.38 10.71
CA VAL A 99 4.95 -8.45 9.52
C VAL A 99 3.50 -8.49 9.94
N VAL A 100 2.69 -7.58 9.42
CA VAL A 100 1.24 -7.56 9.60
C VAL A 100 0.57 -7.96 8.30
N ILE A 101 -0.09 -9.12 8.33
CA ILE A 101 -0.84 -9.68 7.23
C ILE A 101 -2.31 -9.32 7.44
N VAL A 102 -2.82 -8.42 6.60
CA VAL A 102 -4.22 -8.03 6.57
C VAL A 102 -4.95 -8.94 5.59
N ALA A 103 -5.69 -9.91 6.13
CA ALA A 103 -6.41 -10.88 5.33
C ALA A 103 -7.76 -10.35 4.85
N ASP A 104 -8.15 -10.72 3.63
CA ASP A 104 -9.52 -10.60 3.14
C ASP A 104 -10.30 -11.94 3.24
N VAL A 105 -11.58 -11.92 2.87
CA VAL A 105 -12.53 -13.05 2.89
C VAL A 105 -12.04 -14.25 2.07
N THR A 106 -11.29 -14.00 0.99
CA THR A 106 -10.77 -15.05 0.11
C THR A 106 -9.43 -15.63 0.56
N THR A 107 -8.79 -14.99 1.56
CA THR A 107 -7.52 -15.46 2.10
C THR A 107 -7.72 -16.81 2.81
N PRO A 108 -6.74 -17.73 2.72
CA PRO A 108 -6.74 -18.95 3.51
C PRO A 108 -6.96 -18.69 5.01
N SER A 109 -7.42 -19.71 5.74
CA SER A 109 -7.54 -19.60 7.20
C SER A 109 -6.17 -19.29 7.84
N GLU A 110 -6.19 -18.67 9.03
CA GLU A 110 -4.99 -18.31 9.77
C GLU A 110 -4.03 -19.49 9.93
N ASP A 111 -4.53 -20.65 10.35
CA ASP A 111 -3.73 -21.87 10.47
C ASP A 111 -3.08 -22.30 9.15
N ALA A 112 -3.81 -22.19 8.03
CA ALA A 112 -3.27 -22.59 6.73
C ALA A 112 -2.22 -21.60 6.23
N TYR A 113 -2.47 -20.30 6.40
CA TYR A 113 -1.56 -19.24 5.98
C TYR A 113 -0.26 -19.28 6.79
N LEU A 114 -0.38 -19.30 8.12
CA LEU A 114 0.75 -19.23 9.04
C LEU A 114 1.64 -20.49 8.99
N LYS A 115 1.09 -21.68 8.70
CA LYS A 115 1.90 -22.91 8.54
C LYS A 115 3.06 -22.79 7.54
N SER A 116 2.92 -21.95 6.52
CA SER A 116 3.96 -21.78 5.48
C SER A 116 4.83 -20.54 5.65
N VAL A 117 4.53 -19.69 6.65
CA VAL A 117 5.22 -18.41 6.90
C VAL A 117 5.93 -18.42 8.26
N VAL A 118 5.33 -19.06 9.27
CA VAL A 118 5.76 -19.03 10.65
C VAL A 118 6.61 -20.25 11.00
N ASN A 119 7.71 -19.99 11.71
CA ASN A 119 8.55 -20.96 12.39
C ASN A 119 8.76 -20.52 13.85
N ASP A 120 9.49 -21.33 14.64
CA ASP A 120 9.72 -21.03 16.06
C ASP A 120 10.44 -19.69 16.31
N GLU A 121 11.24 -19.24 15.35
CA GLU A 121 12.03 -18.01 15.44
C GLU A 121 11.22 -16.74 15.18
N ASN A 122 10.18 -16.80 14.33
CA ASN A 122 9.41 -15.63 13.88
C ASN A 122 7.95 -15.60 14.34
N LYS A 123 7.48 -16.59 15.10
CA LYS A 123 6.08 -16.68 15.58
C LYS A 123 5.55 -15.44 16.30
N ASN A 124 6.41 -14.71 16.99
CA ASN A 124 6.01 -13.50 17.73
C ASN A 124 6.04 -12.23 16.86
N ARG A 125 6.58 -12.30 15.63
CA ARG A 125 6.75 -11.16 14.72
C ARG A 125 5.77 -11.16 13.55
N VAL A 126 5.13 -12.30 13.28
CA VAL A 126 4.14 -12.43 12.20
C VAL A 126 2.75 -12.34 12.79
N ILE A 127 2.03 -11.28 12.44
CA ILE A 127 0.69 -11.00 12.93
C ILE A 127 -0.31 -11.22 11.79
N TYR A 128 -1.25 -12.13 12.00
CA TYR A 128 -2.37 -12.33 11.09
C TYR A 128 -3.61 -11.58 11.59
N LEU A 129 -4.11 -10.65 10.79
CA LEU A 129 -5.36 -9.92 11.04
C LEU A 129 -6.47 -10.52 10.19
N SER A 130 -7.14 -11.54 10.73
CA SER A 130 -8.38 -12.08 10.15
C SER A 130 -9.48 -11.02 10.15
N ILE A 131 -10.49 -11.17 9.29
CA ILE A 131 -11.64 -10.23 9.22
C ILE A 131 -12.29 -10.02 10.59
N ASN A 132 -12.40 -11.08 11.39
CA ASN A 132 -12.96 -10.96 12.73
C ASN A 132 -12.05 -10.15 13.65
N ARG A 133 -10.74 -10.40 13.63
CA ARG A 133 -9.76 -9.65 14.43
C ARG A 133 -9.68 -8.19 14.02
N GLN A 134 -9.80 -7.88 12.72
CA GLN A 134 -9.90 -6.51 12.21
C GLN A 134 -11.11 -5.78 12.82
N LYS A 135 -12.30 -6.42 12.81
CA LYS A 135 -13.53 -5.86 13.38
C LYS A 135 -13.44 -5.68 14.89
N THR A 136 -12.77 -6.59 15.60
CA THR A 136 -12.58 -6.50 17.05
C THR A 136 -11.62 -5.38 17.44
N LEU A 137 -10.48 -5.26 16.75
CA LEU A 137 -9.45 -4.28 17.08
C LEU A 137 -9.76 -2.88 16.55
N TYR A 138 -10.38 -2.79 15.37
CA TYR A 138 -10.63 -1.53 14.65
C TYR A 138 -12.05 -1.51 14.09
N PRO A 139 -13.09 -1.48 14.96
CA PRO A 139 -14.49 -1.59 14.54
C PRO A 139 -14.90 -0.49 13.55
N LEU A 140 -14.58 0.78 13.86
CA LEU A 140 -14.92 1.93 13.01
C LEU A 140 -14.27 1.82 11.62
N LEU A 141 -12.98 1.49 11.57
CA LEU A 141 -12.27 1.37 10.29
C LEU A 141 -12.76 0.17 9.49
N SER A 142 -13.11 -0.92 10.17
CA SER A 142 -13.67 -2.13 9.55
C SER A 142 -15.10 -1.97 9.06
N GLU A 143 -15.86 -1.02 9.62
CA GLU A 143 -17.21 -0.65 9.20
C GLU A 143 -17.19 0.26 7.96
N VAL A 144 -16.31 1.27 7.97
CA VAL A 144 -16.19 2.24 6.86
C VAL A 144 -15.56 1.61 5.62
N ILE A 145 -14.60 0.70 5.80
CA ILE A 145 -13.89 0.08 4.67
C ILE A 145 -14.51 -1.29 4.37
N PRO A 146 -15.12 -1.51 3.19
CA PRO A 146 -15.73 -2.80 2.86
C PRO A 146 -14.69 -3.94 2.74
N VAL A 147 -15.15 -5.19 2.81
CA VAL A 147 -14.33 -6.36 2.43
C VAL A 147 -14.08 -6.38 0.92
N LYS A 148 -13.09 -7.16 0.47
CA LYS A 148 -12.62 -7.18 -0.93
C LYS A 148 -12.13 -5.82 -1.42
N HIS A 149 -11.51 -5.06 -0.53
CA HIS A 149 -11.05 -3.71 -0.81
C HIS A 149 -9.64 -3.49 -0.29
N PHE A 150 -8.75 -3.05 -1.18
CA PHE A 150 -7.34 -2.81 -0.89
C PHE A 150 -7.13 -1.84 0.29
N GLY A 151 -8.02 -0.86 0.44
CA GLY A 151 -8.00 0.10 1.54
C GLY A 151 -8.02 -0.54 2.94
N ARG A 152 -8.36 -1.83 3.09
CA ARG A 152 -8.23 -2.54 4.38
C ARG A 152 -6.80 -2.57 4.89
N LYS A 153 -5.80 -2.33 4.04
CA LYS A 153 -4.40 -2.11 4.43
C LYS A 153 -4.22 -1.07 5.53
N ASN A 154 -5.09 -0.05 5.56
CA ASN A 154 -5.11 0.97 6.60
C ASN A 154 -5.28 0.37 8.01
N ILE A 155 -5.96 -0.76 8.14
CA ILE A 155 -6.10 -1.48 9.42
C ILE A 155 -4.75 -2.03 9.88
N GLY A 156 -3.92 -2.49 8.94
CA GLY A 156 -2.54 -2.91 9.22
C GLY A 156 -1.65 -1.74 9.64
N TYR A 157 -1.81 -0.57 9.04
CA TYR A 157 -1.11 0.64 9.49
C TYR A 157 -1.49 1.02 10.91
N MET A 158 -2.78 1.02 11.23
CA MET A 158 -3.23 1.28 12.61
C MET A 158 -2.63 0.29 13.60
N TYR A 159 -2.53 -0.99 13.23
CA TYR A 159 -1.86 -2.01 14.04
C TYR A 159 -0.40 -1.71 14.30
N ALA A 160 0.36 -1.38 13.26
CA ALA A 160 1.78 -1.05 13.39
C ALA A 160 1.98 0.22 14.25
N ILE A 161 1.16 1.25 14.03
CA ILE A 161 1.19 2.51 14.79
C ILE A 161 0.90 2.25 16.27
N HIS A 162 -0.13 1.44 16.58
CA HIS A 162 -0.47 1.04 17.95
C HIS A 162 0.71 0.36 18.66
N HIS A 163 1.50 -0.43 17.92
CA HIS A 163 2.68 -1.12 18.44
C HIS A 163 3.96 -0.26 18.36
N LYS A 164 3.82 1.06 18.26
CA LYS A 164 4.93 2.04 18.31
C LYS A 164 5.97 1.81 17.20
N ALA A 165 5.51 1.45 16.00
CA ALA A 165 6.37 1.36 14.82
C ALA A 165 7.11 2.68 14.58
N LYS A 166 8.42 2.59 14.34
CA LYS A 166 9.23 3.72 13.85
C LYS A 166 9.20 3.80 12.34
N TYR A 167 9.19 2.64 11.69
CA TYR A 167 9.16 2.51 10.25
C TYR A 167 8.06 1.54 9.85
N ILE A 168 7.25 1.97 8.89
CA ILE A 168 6.22 1.16 8.26
C ILE A 168 6.60 1.04 6.80
N TRP A 169 6.72 -0.20 6.33
CA TRP A 169 6.95 -0.50 4.95
C TRP A 169 5.69 -1.12 4.33
N ASP A 170 5.15 -0.42 3.35
CA ASP A 170 3.99 -0.77 2.56
C ASP A 170 4.44 -1.62 1.36
N PHE A 171 3.94 -2.86 1.25
CA PHE A 171 4.22 -3.71 0.10
C PHE A 171 3.04 -4.62 -0.24
N ASP A 172 2.94 -5.03 -1.51
CA ASP A 172 1.89 -5.90 -2.01
C ASP A 172 2.40 -7.34 -2.17
N ASP A 173 1.49 -8.31 -2.06
CA ASP A 173 1.82 -9.74 -2.04
C ASP A 173 2.15 -10.30 -3.44
N ASP A 174 1.71 -9.62 -4.51
CA ASP A 174 1.91 -10.00 -5.91
C ASP A 174 3.26 -9.55 -6.49
N ASN A 175 4.02 -8.77 -5.74
CA ASN A 175 5.32 -8.31 -6.19
C ASN A 175 6.36 -9.45 -6.09
N ASN A 176 6.77 -9.99 -7.24
CA ASN A 176 7.76 -11.07 -7.35
C ASN A 176 9.23 -10.59 -7.22
N GLY A 177 9.44 -9.31 -6.89
CA GLY A 177 10.77 -8.75 -6.71
C GLY A 177 11.57 -9.48 -5.64
N VAL A 178 12.82 -9.83 -5.96
CA VAL A 178 13.79 -10.25 -4.95
C VAL A 178 14.08 -9.02 -4.10
N PHE A 179 13.62 -9.04 -2.84
CA PHE A 179 13.93 -7.98 -1.89
C PHE A 179 15.42 -8.00 -1.56
N ASP A 180 16.16 -7.02 -2.09
CA ASP A 180 17.52 -6.76 -1.63
C ASP A 180 17.45 -5.96 -0.32
N LEU A 181 17.35 -6.69 0.77
CA LEU A 181 17.26 -6.16 2.13
C LEU A 181 18.53 -5.35 2.50
N ILE A 182 19.65 -5.55 1.79
CA ILE A 182 20.89 -4.77 1.97
C ILE A 182 20.68 -3.31 1.58
N GLU A 183 19.84 -3.04 0.57
CA GLU A 183 19.57 -1.67 0.14
C GLU A 183 18.73 -0.89 1.17
N ILE A 184 17.77 -1.56 1.81
CA ILE A 184 16.95 -0.96 2.87
C ILE A 184 17.81 -0.60 4.10
N GLU A 185 18.72 -1.48 4.52
CA GLU A 185 19.65 -1.18 5.61
C GLU A 185 20.59 -0.01 5.26
N ARG A 186 21.09 0.04 4.01
CA ARG A 186 21.91 1.15 3.53
C ARG A 186 21.16 2.49 3.50
N ILE A 187 19.89 2.50 3.09
CA ILE A 187 19.06 3.72 3.10
C ILE A 187 18.84 4.22 4.53
N ASN A 188 18.59 3.33 5.48
CA ASN A 188 18.42 3.70 6.88
C ASN A 188 19.71 4.21 7.51
N GLN A 189 20.87 3.64 7.20
CA GLN A 189 22.16 4.13 7.69
C GLN A 189 22.53 5.51 7.14
N ARG A 190 22.20 5.81 5.87
CA ARG A 190 22.47 7.11 5.23
C ARG A 190 21.62 8.27 5.78
N ARG A 191 20.46 7.97 6.37
CA ARG A 191 19.58 8.97 6.99
C ARG A 191 19.98 9.35 8.42
N ILE A 192 20.80 8.54 9.10
CA ILE A 192 21.26 8.82 10.47
C ILE A 192 22.57 9.64 10.48
N SER A 193 23.25 9.74 9.33
CA SER A 193 24.51 10.48 9.17
C SER A 193 24.35 11.91 8.64
N HIS A 194 23.15 12.48 8.66
CA HIS A 194 22.87 13.87 8.27
C HIS A 194 22.06 14.58 9.36
#